data_AF-A0A828SX51-F1
#
_entry.id   AF-A0A828SX51-F1
#
_cell.length_a   1.000
_cell.length_b   1.000
_cell.length_c   1.000
_cell.angle_alpha   90.00
_cell.angle_beta   90.00
_cell.angle_gamma   90.00
#
_symmetry.space_group_name_H-M   'P 1'
#
loop_
_entity.id
_entity.type
_entity.pdbx_description
1 polymer ?
#
loop_
_entity_poly.entity_id
_entity_poly.type
_entity_poly.pdbx_seq_one_letter_code
_entity_poly.pdbx_strand_id
1 'polypeptide(L)'
;MKLQFKYQKFQADAAKAVADVFDGQPYLAPSYMTGEISGKNSSSEERKGTFSGWSNQKIVPELSDERILDNLRKIQKANQIPVSSKLEGRENGYHLTVEMETGVGKTYTYIKTIYELNKRYGWSKFLVVVPSIAIREGVYKTFQITREHFAKEYGKKIRFLFIIQRDLRKSTGLHRIILFM
;
A
#
# COMPACT_ATOMS: atom_id res chain seq x y z
N MET A 1 1.13 -24.06 17.72
CA MET A 1 1.21 -22.92 18.65
C MET A 1 0.70 -21.66 17.94
N LYS A 2 -0.32 -20.97 18.48
CA LYS A 2 -0.80 -19.71 17.89
C LYS A 2 -0.01 -18.55 18.50
N LEU A 3 0.70 -17.79 17.66
CA LEU A 3 1.39 -16.57 18.08
C LEU A 3 0.34 -15.52 18.45
N GLN A 4 0.44 -14.96 19.66
CA GLN A 4 -0.37 -13.83 20.10
C GLN A 4 0.36 -12.54 19.73
N PHE A 5 -0.23 -11.74 18.85
CA PHE A 5 0.34 -10.45 18.49
C PHE A 5 -0.03 -9.40 19.53
N LYS A 6 0.97 -8.76 20.12
CA LYS A 6 0.76 -7.63 21.04
C LYS A 6 0.63 -6.36 20.21
N TYR A 7 -0.41 -5.58 20.49
CA TYR A 7 -0.54 -4.24 19.93
C TYR A 7 0.59 -3.34 20.43
N GLN A 8 1.35 -2.76 19.51
CA GLN A 8 2.41 -1.81 19.81
C GLN A 8 2.05 -0.45 19.19
N LYS A 9 1.96 0.57 20.06
CA LYS A 9 1.46 1.90 19.67
C LYS A 9 2.29 2.52 18.55
N PHE A 10 3.63 2.46 18.64
CA PHE A 10 4.51 3.04 17.64
C PHE A 10 4.34 2.43 16.23
N GLN A 11 3.99 1.13 16.13
CA GLN A 11 3.71 0.49 14.83
C GLN A 11 2.42 1.02 14.22
N ALA A 12 1.40 1.26 15.05
CA ALA A 12 0.15 1.88 14.62
C ALA A 12 0.33 3.35 14.24
N ASP A 13 1.11 4.09 15.03
CA ASP A 13 1.40 5.50 14.80
C ASP A 13 2.20 5.68 13.49
N ALA A 14 3.17 4.81 13.20
CA ALA A 14 3.91 4.82 11.94
C ALA A 14 3.01 4.52 10.73
N ALA A 15 2.15 3.51 10.82
CA ALA A 15 1.18 3.19 9.76
C ALA A 15 0.20 4.35 9.52
N LYS A 16 -0.28 4.96 10.61
CA LYS A 16 -1.14 6.15 10.58
C LYS A 16 -0.44 7.34 9.94
N ALA A 17 0.82 7.63 10.31
CA ALA A 17 1.60 8.72 9.73
C ALA A 17 1.69 8.61 8.21
N VAL A 18 1.95 7.43 7.65
CA VAL A 18 1.97 7.24 6.19
C VAL A 18 0.60 7.49 5.57
N ALA A 19 -0.47 6.99 6.20
CA ALA A 19 -1.83 7.19 5.69
C ALA A 19 -2.28 8.65 5.77
N ASP A 20 -1.90 9.37 6.82
CA ASP A 20 -2.24 10.78 7.06
C ASP A 20 -1.59 11.72 6.01
N VAL A 21 -0.50 11.32 5.34
CA VAL A 21 0.09 12.11 4.24
C VAL A 21 -0.94 12.37 3.13
N PHE A 22 -1.81 11.39 2.88
CA PHE A 22 -2.83 11.45 1.83
C PHE A 22 -4.21 11.90 2.35
N ASP A 23 -4.26 12.52 3.54
CA ASP A 23 -5.52 13.02 4.09
C ASP A 23 -6.16 14.06 3.15
N GLY A 24 -7.45 13.86 2.86
CA GLY A 24 -8.18 14.54 1.79
C GLY A 24 -8.48 13.66 0.57
N GLN A 25 -7.84 12.49 0.43
CA GLN A 25 -8.24 11.50 -0.56
C GLN A 25 -9.54 10.79 -0.11
N PRO A 26 -10.62 10.79 -0.91
CA PRO A 26 -11.85 10.09 -0.55
C PRO A 26 -11.70 8.56 -0.70
N TYR A 27 -12.50 7.82 0.07
CA TYR A 27 -12.70 6.40 -0.17
C TYR A 27 -13.48 6.19 -1.47
N LEU A 28 -12.82 5.66 -2.49
CA LEU A 28 -13.45 5.31 -3.76
C LEU A 28 -13.53 3.79 -3.85
N ALA A 29 -14.75 3.26 -3.77
CA ALA A 29 -14.97 1.82 -3.92
C ALA A 29 -14.47 1.36 -5.30
N PRO A 30 -13.73 0.23 -5.39
CA PRO A 30 -13.34 -0.31 -6.68
C PRO A 30 -14.61 -0.65 -7.48
N SER A 31 -14.79 -0.05 -8.66
CA SER A 31 -15.84 -0.48 -9.57
C SER A 31 -15.37 -1.74 -10.29
N TYR A 32 -15.71 -2.90 -9.72
CA TYR A 32 -15.64 -4.14 -10.48
C TYR A 32 -16.84 -4.14 -11.42
N MET A 33 -16.61 -4.35 -12.72
CA MET A 33 -17.69 -4.77 -13.59
C MET A 33 -18.21 -6.11 -13.06
N THR A 34 -19.40 -6.13 -12.45
CA THR A 34 -20.19 -7.36 -12.42
C THR A 34 -20.65 -7.56 -13.85
N GLY A 35 -19.86 -8.32 -14.62
CA GLY A 35 -20.30 -8.80 -15.92
C GLY A 35 -21.45 -9.78 -15.72
N GLU A 36 -22.67 -9.27 -15.53
CA GLU A 36 -23.83 -10.06 -15.93
C GLU A 36 -23.81 -10.10 -17.45
N ILE A 37 -23.42 -11.26 -18.00
CA ILE A 37 -23.78 -11.61 -19.37
C ILE A 37 -25.29 -11.93 -19.33
N SER A 38 -26.10 -10.91 -19.11
CA SER A 38 -27.54 -10.97 -19.38
C SER A 38 -27.69 -10.74 -20.86
N GLY A 39 -27.77 -11.84 -21.60
CA GLY A 39 -28.08 -11.82 -23.01
C GLY A 39 -29.42 -11.12 -23.24
N LYS A 40 -29.40 -10.00 -23.95
CA LYS A 40 -30.37 -9.68 -25.01
C LYS A 40 -30.03 -8.33 -25.65
N ASN A 41 -30.08 -8.35 -26.97
CA ASN A 41 -30.04 -7.25 -27.91
C ASN A 41 -30.67 -5.95 -27.41
N SER A 42 -29.89 -4.86 -27.39
CA SER A 42 -30.40 -3.51 -27.59
C SER A 42 -29.24 -2.56 -27.87
N SER A 43 -29.25 -2.03 -29.09
CA SER A 43 -28.80 -0.70 -29.52
C SER A 43 -27.50 -0.12 -28.94
N SER A 44 -26.61 0.18 -29.88
CA SER A 44 -25.50 1.12 -29.80
C SER A 44 -25.89 2.45 -29.15
N GLU A 45 -25.75 2.52 -27.84
CA GLU A 45 -25.58 3.77 -27.10
C GLU A 45 -24.23 3.71 -26.41
N GLU A 46 -23.43 4.76 -26.62
CA GLU A 46 -22.14 4.98 -25.99
C GLU A 46 -22.29 4.95 -24.47
N ARG A 47 -22.22 3.76 -23.88
CA ARG A 47 -21.95 3.62 -22.46
C ARG A 47 -20.54 4.16 -22.23
N LYS A 48 -20.43 5.45 -21.90
CA LYS A 48 -19.31 6.02 -21.12
C LYS A 48 -19.31 5.40 -19.72
N GLY A 49 -19.22 4.07 -19.65
CA GLY A 49 -18.79 3.41 -18.43
C GLY A 49 -17.33 3.78 -18.26
N THR A 50 -17.01 4.60 -17.27
CA THR A 50 -15.63 4.82 -16.87
C THR A 50 -15.07 3.47 -16.42
N PHE A 51 -14.38 2.80 -17.33
CA PHE A 51 -13.64 1.57 -17.06
C PHE A 51 -12.56 1.90 -16.03
N SER A 52 -12.88 1.74 -14.76
CA SER A 52 -11.85 1.62 -13.73
C SER A 52 -11.32 0.20 -13.88
N GLY A 53 -10.24 0.06 -14.64
CA GLY A 53 -9.57 -1.21 -14.83
C GLY A 53 -9.08 -1.80 -13.49
N TRP A 54 -8.31 -2.87 -13.58
CA TRP A 54 -7.77 -3.62 -12.44
C TRP A 54 -6.63 -2.87 -11.72
N SER A 55 -6.79 -1.58 -11.36
CA SER A 55 -5.78 -0.69 -10.76
C SER A 55 -6.28 0.05 -9.51
N ASN A 56 -5.36 0.59 -8.70
CA ASN A 56 -5.74 1.52 -7.64
C ASN A 56 -6.29 2.83 -8.23
N GLN A 57 -7.15 3.50 -7.47
CA GLN A 57 -7.65 4.83 -7.83
C GLN A 57 -6.52 5.85 -7.78
N LYS A 58 -6.51 6.77 -8.74
CA LYS A 58 -5.57 7.89 -8.76
C LYS A 58 -5.87 8.84 -7.61
N ILE A 59 -4.84 9.57 -7.18
CA ILE A 59 -5.03 10.67 -6.24
C ILE A 59 -5.92 11.72 -6.90
N VAL A 60 -6.92 12.19 -6.16
CA VAL A 60 -7.88 13.17 -6.67
C VAL A 60 -7.21 14.52 -6.94
N PRO A 61 -7.61 15.27 -7.99
CA PRO A 61 -6.99 16.56 -8.33
C PRO A 61 -7.02 17.58 -7.19
N GLU A 62 -8.01 17.50 -6.29
CA GLU A 62 -8.17 18.37 -5.13
C GLU A 62 -7.09 18.14 -4.06
N LEU A 63 -6.42 16.98 -4.09
CA LEU A 63 -5.27 16.68 -3.25
C LEU A 63 -3.99 17.04 -4.01
N SER A 64 -3.73 18.35 -4.09
CA SER A 64 -2.54 18.91 -4.74
C SER A 64 -1.24 18.57 -4.01
N ASP A 65 -0.12 18.71 -4.71
CA ASP A 65 1.22 18.51 -4.16
C ASP A 65 1.50 19.40 -2.95
N GLU A 66 1.01 20.64 -2.98
CA GLU A 66 1.13 21.59 -1.87
C GLU A 66 0.41 21.06 -0.63
N ARG A 67 -0.80 20.51 -0.81
CA ARG A 67 -1.59 19.95 0.28
C ARG A 67 -0.95 18.68 0.85
N ILE A 68 -0.42 17.81 0.00
CA ILE A 68 0.33 16.62 0.42
C ILE A 68 1.61 17.01 1.18
N LEU A 69 2.32 18.03 0.70
CA LEU A 69 3.49 18.56 1.37
C LEU A 69 3.12 19.13 2.74
N ASP A 70 2.04 19.89 2.85
CA ASP A 70 1.57 20.42 4.13
C ASP A 70 1.16 19.30 5.11
N ASN A 71 0.50 18.25 4.63
CA ASN A 71 0.20 17.07 5.43
C ASN A 71 1.50 16.42 5.94
N LEU A 72 2.47 16.19 5.06
CA LEU A 72 3.78 15.65 5.41
C LEU A 72 4.48 16.51 6.47
N ARG A 73 4.51 17.83 6.29
CA ARG A 73 5.14 18.76 7.24
C ARG A 73 4.45 18.76 8.59
N LYS A 74 3.11 18.67 8.65
CA LYS A 74 2.37 18.54 9.92
C LYS A 74 2.77 17.27 10.66
N ILE A 75 2.87 16.15 9.95
CA ILE A 75 3.30 14.86 10.50
C ILE A 75 4.75 14.94 10.99
N GLN A 76 5.64 15.55 10.22
CA GLN A 76 7.04 15.75 10.59
C GLN A 76 7.18 16.58 11.88
N LYS A 77 6.45 17.71 11.97
CA LYS A 77 6.41 18.53 13.18
C LYS A 77 5.88 17.78 14.39
N ALA A 78 4.80 17.02 14.23
CA ALA A 78 4.21 16.22 15.31
C ALA A 78 5.17 15.13 15.82
N ASN A 79 5.97 14.56 14.93
CA ASN A 79 6.99 13.56 15.26
C ASN A 79 8.37 14.14 15.59
N GLN A 80 8.49 15.48 15.67
CA GLN A 80 9.74 16.18 16.01
C GLN A 80 10.91 15.85 15.06
N ILE A 81 10.62 15.65 13.77
CA ILE A 81 11.64 15.40 12.73
C ILE A 81 11.79 16.61 11.80
N PRO A 82 12.96 16.76 11.12
CA PRO A 82 13.20 17.84 10.17
C PRO A 82 12.12 17.91 9.10
N VAL A 83 11.66 19.13 8.83
CA VAL A 83 10.55 19.39 7.91
C VAL A 83 11.07 19.46 6.47
N SER A 84 10.44 18.74 5.55
CA SER A 84 10.83 18.73 4.14
C SER A 84 10.50 20.05 3.44
N SER A 85 11.44 20.57 2.65
CA SER A 85 11.23 21.76 1.82
C SER A 85 10.39 21.46 0.57
N LYS A 86 10.49 20.24 0.02
CA LYS A 86 9.78 19.78 -1.17
C LYS A 86 9.40 18.30 -1.05
N LEU A 87 8.50 17.85 -1.93
CA LEU A 87 8.20 16.43 -2.11
C LEU A 87 9.27 15.76 -2.97
N GLU A 88 9.74 14.60 -2.54
CA GLU A 88 10.69 13.78 -3.29
C GLU A 88 9.97 12.80 -4.22
N GLY A 89 10.58 12.50 -5.36
CA GLY A 89 10.10 11.46 -6.28
C GLY A 89 8.93 11.87 -7.19
N ARG A 90 8.59 13.17 -7.29
CA ARG A 90 7.44 13.65 -8.08
C ARG A 90 7.42 13.24 -9.54
N GLU A 91 8.58 13.00 -10.15
CA GLU A 91 8.67 12.45 -11.51
C GLU A 91 7.98 11.09 -11.66
N ASN A 92 7.98 10.27 -10.59
CA ASN A 92 7.47 8.89 -10.60
C ASN A 92 6.45 8.59 -9.48
N GLY A 93 6.05 9.58 -8.67
CA GLY A 93 5.10 9.41 -7.57
C GLY A 93 5.46 10.24 -6.33
N TYR A 94 5.39 9.60 -5.16
CA TYR A 94 5.77 10.20 -3.87
C TYR A 94 6.73 9.25 -3.17
N HIS A 95 7.88 9.76 -2.76
CA HIS A 95 8.83 9.00 -1.98
C HIS A 95 8.67 9.37 -0.50
N LEU A 96 8.19 8.41 0.29
CA LEU A 96 8.00 8.57 1.74
C LEU A 96 8.94 7.59 2.45
N THR A 97 9.68 8.11 3.42
CA THR A 97 10.64 7.33 4.21
C THR A 97 10.12 7.15 5.63
N VAL A 98 10.09 5.90 6.10
CA VAL A 98 9.79 5.56 7.49
C VAL A 98 11.02 4.89 8.08
N GLU A 99 11.66 5.58 9.02
CA GLU A 99 12.83 5.06 9.73
C GLU A 99 12.38 4.30 10.98
N MET A 100 12.90 3.09 11.16
CA MET A 100 12.62 2.26 12.32
C MET A 100 13.86 1.45 12.67
N GLU A 101 14.11 1.27 13.96
CA GLU A 101 15.20 0.45 14.47
C GLU A 101 15.07 -1.02 14.02
N THR A 102 16.18 -1.76 13.96
CA THR A 102 16.15 -3.20 13.68
C THR A 102 15.41 -3.96 14.79
N GLY A 103 14.73 -5.06 14.45
CA GLY A 103 13.99 -5.87 15.42
C GLY A 103 12.61 -5.34 15.88
N VAL A 104 12.24 -4.09 15.60
CA VAL A 104 10.97 -3.49 16.10
C VAL A 104 9.72 -3.82 15.27
N GLY A 105 9.84 -4.69 14.26
CA GLY A 105 8.70 -5.13 13.45
C GLY A 105 8.36 -4.23 12.27
N LYS A 106 9.36 -3.77 11.51
CA LYS A 106 9.19 -3.07 10.21
C LYS A 106 8.22 -3.80 9.28
N THR A 107 8.34 -5.13 9.20
CA THR A 107 7.48 -5.98 8.39
C THR A 107 6.01 -5.86 8.78
N TYR A 108 5.71 -5.97 10.07
CA TYR A 108 4.35 -5.83 10.58
C TYR A 108 3.80 -4.43 10.30
N THR A 109 4.64 -3.41 10.43
CA THR A 109 4.26 -2.01 10.25
C THR A 109 3.81 -1.73 8.81
N TYR A 110 4.58 -2.12 7.79
CA TYR A 110 4.13 -1.87 6.41
C TYR A 110 2.90 -2.69 6.02
N ILE A 111 2.70 -3.89 6.61
CA ILE A 111 1.47 -4.68 6.39
C ILE A 111 0.27 -3.91 6.96
N LYS A 112 0.41 -3.37 8.18
CA LYS A 112 -0.61 -2.52 8.79
C LYS A 112 -0.86 -1.26 7.96
N THR A 113 0.19 -0.63 7.42
CA THR A 113 0.05 0.52 6.51
C THR A 113 -0.79 0.17 5.29
N ILE A 114 -0.58 -1.01 4.70
CA ILE A 114 -1.38 -1.48 3.55
C ILE A 114 -2.87 -1.62 3.92
N TYR A 115 -3.17 -2.18 5.09
CA TYR A 115 -4.54 -2.24 5.59
C TYR A 115 -5.14 -0.85 5.86
N GLU A 116 -4.38 0.08 6.44
CA GLU A 116 -4.81 1.47 6.68
C GLU A 116 -5.11 2.21 5.38
N LEU A 117 -4.24 2.09 4.38
CA LEU A 117 -4.44 2.68 3.05
C LEU A 117 -5.67 2.07 2.35
N ASN A 118 -5.89 0.75 2.48
CA ASN A 118 -7.11 0.13 1.96
C ASN A 118 -8.36 0.65 2.67
N LYS A 119 -8.31 0.73 4.01
CA LYS A 119 -9.44 1.14 4.84
C LYS A 119 -9.85 2.59 4.54
N ARG A 120 -8.89 3.49 4.35
CA ARG A 120 -9.16 4.92 4.16
C ARG A 120 -9.44 5.30 2.71
N TYR A 121 -8.69 4.72 1.76
CA TYR A 121 -8.67 5.20 0.37
C TYR A 121 -9.09 4.13 -0.65
N GLY A 122 -9.36 2.91 -0.21
CA GLY A 122 -9.77 1.81 -1.10
C GLY A 122 -8.63 1.19 -1.91
N TRP A 123 -7.40 1.67 -1.76
CA TRP A 123 -6.23 1.10 -2.45
C TRP A 123 -6.02 -0.36 -2.06
N SER A 124 -5.90 -1.23 -3.06
CA SER A 124 -5.98 -2.68 -2.88
C SER A 124 -4.80 -3.44 -3.49
N LYS A 125 -3.97 -2.77 -4.29
CA LYS A 125 -2.82 -3.37 -4.98
C LYS A 125 -1.54 -2.75 -4.50
N PHE A 126 -0.65 -3.58 -3.97
CA PHE A 126 0.63 -3.11 -3.44
C PHE A 126 1.78 -3.97 -3.92
N LEU A 127 2.93 -3.33 -4.07
CA LEU A 127 4.19 -3.97 -4.42
C LEU A 127 5.17 -3.81 -3.28
N VAL A 128 5.61 -4.93 -2.73
CA VAL A 128 6.68 -4.95 -1.72
C VAL A 128 7.94 -5.49 -2.39
N VAL A 129 8.95 -4.62 -2.50
CA VAL A 129 10.24 -4.97 -3.11
C VAL A 129 11.25 -5.28 -2.01
N VAL A 130 11.89 -6.46 -2.07
CA VAL A 130 12.88 -6.91 -1.09
C VAL A 130 14.23 -7.23 -1.75
N PRO A 131 15.36 -7.03 -1.05
CA PRO A 131 16.68 -7.11 -1.67
C PRO A 131 17.29 -8.52 -1.70
N SER A 132 16.68 -9.51 -1.03
CA SER A 132 17.20 -10.88 -1.01
C SER A 132 16.11 -11.94 -0.84
N ILE A 133 16.41 -13.17 -1.25
CA ILE A 133 15.53 -14.34 -1.11
C ILE A 133 15.25 -14.63 0.37
N ALA A 134 16.27 -14.52 1.24
CA ALA A 134 16.09 -14.75 2.67
C ALA A 134 15.09 -13.77 3.30
N ILE A 135 15.16 -12.49 2.91
CA ILE A 135 14.20 -11.48 3.39
C ILE A 135 12.81 -11.77 2.84
N ARG A 136 12.68 -12.18 1.56
CA ARG A 136 11.40 -12.61 0.98
C ARG A 136 10.75 -13.72 1.80
N GLU A 137 11.48 -14.77 2.15
CA GLU A 137 10.94 -15.89 2.93
C GLU A 137 10.46 -15.45 4.32
N GLY A 138 11.20 -14.56 4.98
CA GLY A 138 10.79 -13.97 6.25
C GLY A 138 9.51 -13.14 6.12
N VAL A 139 9.41 -12.33 5.07
CA VAL A 139 8.21 -11.55 4.75
C VAL A 139 7.03 -12.46 4.46
N TYR A 140 7.20 -13.50 3.64
CA TYR A 140 6.17 -14.48 3.33
C TYR A 140 5.58 -15.13 4.58
N LYS A 141 6.44 -15.64 5.47
CA LYS A 141 6.02 -16.21 6.75
C LYS A 141 5.26 -15.18 7.59
N THR A 142 5.72 -13.94 7.63
CA THR A 142 5.04 -12.87 8.38
C THR A 142 3.64 -12.61 7.83
N PHE A 143 3.46 -12.57 6.51
CA PHE A 143 2.15 -12.46 5.88
C PHE A 143 1.22 -13.62 6.25
N GLN A 144 1.72 -14.85 6.26
CA GLN A 144 0.92 -16.02 6.62
C GLN A 144 0.46 -15.97 8.08
N ILE A 145 1.37 -15.67 9.02
CA ILE A 145 1.08 -15.69 10.45
C ILE A 145 0.18 -14.50 10.84
N THR A 146 0.40 -13.32 10.27
CA THR A 146 -0.40 -12.11 10.59
C THR A 146 -1.76 -12.07 9.88
N ARG A 147 -2.02 -12.98 8.93
CA ARG A 147 -3.25 -13.00 8.14
C ARG A 147 -4.52 -13.05 9.01
N GLU A 148 -4.57 -13.93 10.00
CA GLU A 148 -5.75 -14.05 10.87
C GLU A 148 -5.89 -12.86 11.82
N HIS A 149 -4.76 -12.34 12.31
CA HIS A 149 -4.72 -11.16 13.17
C HIS A 149 -5.34 -9.96 12.48
N PHE A 150 -4.84 -9.61 11.29
CA PHE A 150 -5.36 -8.46 10.55
C PHE A 150 -6.75 -8.71 9.95
N ALA A 151 -7.14 -9.96 9.67
CA ALA A 151 -8.50 -10.27 9.27
C ALA A 151 -9.52 -9.96 10.37
N LYS A 152 -9.15 -10.18 11.64
CA LYS A 152 -9.99 -9.79 12.78
C LYS A 152 -10.03 -8.27 12.96
N GLU A 153 -8.91 -7.59 12.76
CA GLU A 153 -8.79 -6.14 12.96
C GLU A 153 -9.48 -5.32 11.85
N TYR A 154 -9.35 -5.74 10.57
CA TYR A 154 -9.82 -4.98 9.41
C TYR A 154 -10.97 -5.66 8.64
N GLY A 155 -11.39 -6.86 9.04
CA GLY A 155 -12.46 -7.60 8.36
C GLY A 155 -12.09 -8.11 6.96
N LYS A 156 -10.81 -8.02 6.56
CA LYS A 156 -10.32 -8.40 5.22
C LYS A 156 -9.04 -9.20 5.30
N LYS A 157 -8.83 -10.06 4.30
CA LYS A 157 -7.59 -10.84 4.15
C LYS A 157 -6.85 -10.38 2.90
N ILE A 158 -5.59 -10.03 3.05
CA ILE A 158 -4.72 -9.80 1.90
C ILE A 158 -4.41 -11.13 1.21
N ARG A 159 -4.50 -11.13 -0.12
CA ARG A 159 -3.94 -12.19 -0.98
C ARG A 159 -2.56 -11.74 -1.41
N PHE A 160 -1.63 -12.66 -1.61
CA PHE A 160 -0.28 -12.27 -2.01
C PHE A 160 0.35 -13.33 -2.91
N LEU A 161 1.14 -12.88 -3.87
CA LEU A 161 1.79 -13.67 -4.91
C LEU A 161 3.26 -13.25 -5.02
N PHE A 162 4.15 -14.22 -5.22
CA PHE A 162 5.58 -13.96 -5.38
C PHE A 162 5.98 -14.11 -6.83
N ILE A 163 6.76 -13.15 -7.33
CA ILE A 163 7.42 -13.28 -8.62
C ILE A 163 8.91 -13.48 -8.34
N ILE A 164 9.42 -14.62 -8.80
CA ILE A 164 10.86 -14.85 -8.88
C ILE A 164 11.29 -14.39 -10.25
N GLN A 165 12.12 -13.36 -10.32
CA GLN A 165 12.76 -13.02 -11.57
C GLN A 165 13.76 -14.12 -11.91
N ARG A 166 13.35 -15.04 -12.78
CA ARG A 166 14.23 -16.06 -13.37
C ARG A 166 15.10 -15.35 -14.41
N ASP A 167 16.36 -15.11 -14.04
CA ASP A 167 17.48 -14.66 -14.89
C ASP A 167 17.46 -13.17 -15.33
N LEU A 168 18.42 -12.40 -14.78
CA LEU A 168 18.94 -11.16 -15.38
C LEU A 168 20.46 -11.22 -15.27
N ARG A 169 21.11 -12.01 -16.12
CA ARG A 169 22.56 -11.97 -16.34
C ARG A 169 23.08 -10.63 -16.91
N LYS A 170 22.24 -9.61 -17.10
CA LYS A 170 22.63 -8.28 -17.60
C LYS A 170 21.73 -7.18 -17.01
N SER A 171 21.93 -6.83 -15.75
CA SER A 171 21.69 -5.47 -15.25
C SER A 171 22.26 -5.38 -13.84
N THR A 172 23.33 -4.61 -13.73
CA THR A 172 23.93 -4.02 -12.53
C THR A 172 23.12 -4.20 -11.22
N GLY A 173 23.58 -5.15 -10.39
CA GLY A 173 23.72 -4.95 -8.95
C GLY A 173 22.48 -4.62 -8.11
N LEU A 174 21.38 -5.37 -8.22
CA LEU A 174 20.49 -5.67 -7.08
C LEU A 174 19.46 -6.74 -7.50
N HIS A 175 19.52 -7.94 -6.92
CA HIS A 175 18.46 -8.94 -7.09
C HIS A 175 17.20 -8.49 -6.35
N ARG A 176 16.35 -7.68 -7.00
CA ARG A 176 15.09 -7.22 -6.43
C ARG A 176 14.01 -8.29 -6.62
N ILE A 177 13.34 -8.66 -5.54
CA ILE A 177 12.20 -9.57 -5.55
C ILE A 177 10.95 -8.76 -5.29
N ILE A 178 9.90 -8.99 -6.08
CA ILE A 178 8.63 -8.27 -5.96
C ILE A 178 7.56 -9.21 -5.40
N LEU A 179 6.91 -8.78 -4.32
CA LEU A 179 5.72 -9.39 -3.77
C LEU A 179 4.51 -8.53 -4.16
N PHE A 180 3.57 -9.14 -4.90
CA PHE A 180 2.28 -8.54 -5.19
C PHE A 180 1.29 -8.88 -4.09
N MET A 181 0.53 -7.88 -3.65
CA MET A 181 -0.53 -8.00 -2.64
C MET A 181 -1.86 -7.51 -3.21
#